data_AF-R1IEE0-F1
#
_entry.id   AF-R1IEE0-F1
#
_cell.length_a   1.000
_cell.length_b   1.000
_cell.length_c   1.000
_cell.angle_alpha   90.00
_cell.angle_beta   90.00
_cell.angle_gamma   90.00
#
_symmetry.space_group_name_H-M   'P 1'
#
loop_
_entity.id
_entity.type
_entity.pdbx_description
1 polymer ?
#
loop_
_entity_poly.entity_id
_entity_poly.type
_entity_poly.pdbx_seq_one_letter_code
_entity_poly.pdbx_strand_id
1 'polypeptide(L)' 'MSGQGSQNKTQHLALGSNIKVGGFLAYQTGRNGVGKLVLHADEIIDI' A
#
# COMPACT_ATOMS: atom_id res chain seq x y z
N MET A 1 13.88 10.29 2.50
CA MET A 1 12.97 10.27 1.35
C MET A 1 12.49 8.84 1.14
N SER A 2 11.49 8.41 1.90
CA SER A 2 10.76 7.15 1.67
C SER A 2 9.37 7.54 1.14
N GLY A 3 9.00 7.05 -0.04
CA GLY A 3 7.67 7.28 -0.63
C GLY A 3 7.67 7.83 -2.06
N GLN A 4 8.59 8.73 -2.41
CA GLN A 4 8.50 9.55 -3.63
C GLN A 4 8.49 8.73 -4.95
N GLY A 5 9.11 7.55 -4.97
CA GLY A 5 9.04 6.63 -6.11
C GLY A 5 7.76 5.80 -6.21
N SER A 6 7.03 5.61 -5.09
CA SER A 6 5.80 4.81 -5.04
C SER A 6 4.55 5.65 -5.37
N GLN A 7 4.59 6.97 -5.13
CA GLN A 7 3.48 7.86 -5.50
C GLN A 7 3.16 7.85 -7.00
N ASN A 8 4.14 7.70 -7.88
CA ASN A 8 3.89 7.60 -9.33
C ASN A 8 3.13 6.31 -9.70
N LYS A 9 3.38 5.21 -8.98
CA LYS A 9 2.68 3.93 -9.22
C LYS A 9 1.22 3.97 -8.78
N THR A 10 0.90 4.77 -7.75
CA THR A 10 -0.47 4.89 -7.25
C THR A 10 -1.35 5.87 -8.02
N GLN A 11 -0.80 6.70 -8.91
CA GLN A 11 -1.57 7.73 -9.64
C GLN A 11 -2.63 7.15 -10.59
N HIS A 12 -2.43 5.93 -11.07
CA HIS A 12 -3.35 5.27 -12.00
C HIS A 12 -4.34 4.32 -11.32
N LEU A 13 -4.21 4.12 -10.00
CA LEU A 13 -5.10 3.25 -9.25
C LEU A 13 -6.45 3.93 -9.06
N ALA A 14 -7.51 3.24 -9.49
CA ALA A 14 -8.89 3.65 -9.30
C ALA A 14 -9.65 2.55 -8.56
N LEU A 15 -10.84 2.88 -8.05
CA LEU A 15 -11.74 1.87 -7.49
C LEU A 15 -12.08 0.86 -8.59
N GLY A 16 -11.90 -0.43 -8.29
CA GLY A 16 -12.12 -1.52 -9.25
C GLY A 16 -10.88 -1.92 -10.06
N SER A 17 -9.71 -1.29 -9.87
CA SER A 17 -8.46 -1.75 -10.47
C SER A 17 -8.08 -3.16 -9.98
N ASN A 18 -7.67 -4.02 -10.91
CA ASN A 18 -7.08 -5.32 -10.59
C ASN A 18 -5.57 -5.18 -10.53
N ILE A 19 -5.00 -5.36 -9.33
CA ILE A 19 -3.57 -5.16 -9.10
C ILE A 19 -2.97 -6.29 -8.26
N LYS A 20 -1.68 -6.51 -8.47
CA LYS A 20 -0.81 -7.29 -7.60
C LYS A 20 0.03 -6.35 -6.76
N VAL A 21 0.11 -6.59 -5.45
CA VAL A 21 0.91 -5.78 -4.53
C VAL A 21 1.92 -6.67 -3.81
N GLY A 22 3.18 -6.26 -3.80
CA GLY A 22 4.29 -6.85 -3.05
C GLY A 22 4.81 -5.89 -1.98
N GLY A 23 5.36 -6.43 -0.89
CA GLY A 23 5.92 -5.63 0.19
C GLY A 23 6.04 -6.38 1.50
N PHE A 24 6.11 -5.64 2.61
CA PHE A 24 6.21 -6.22 3.96
C PHE A 24 4.99 -5.91 4.82
N LEU A 25 4.69 -6.83 5.73
CA LEU A 25 3.58 -6.69 6.68
C LEU A 25 4.06 -6.00 7.96
N ALA A 26 3.26 -5.08 8.47
CA ALA A 26 3.45 -4.44 9.75
C ALA A 26 2.14 -4.38 10.53
N TYR A 27 2.25 -4.46 11.86
CA TYR A 27 1.12 -4.18 12.73
C TYR A 27 1.14 -2.71 13.12
N GLN A 28 0.05 -2.00 12.86
CA GLN A 28 -0.09 -0.59 13.22
C GLN A 28 -1.32 -0.39 14.09
N THR A 29 -1.14 0.26 15.24
CA THR A 29 -2.24 0.65 16.11
C THR A 29 -2.93 1.87 15.54
N GLY A 30 -4.20 1.73 15.19
CA GLY A 30 -5.03 2.85 14.73
C GLY A 30 -5.28 3.86 15.85
N ARG A 31 -5.67 5.08 15.49
CA ARG A 31 -6.00 6.14 16.45
C ARG A 31 -7.15 5.78 17.40
N ASN A 32 -7.96 4.79 17.04
CA ASN A 32 -9.03 4.22 17.86
C ASN A 32 -8.55 3.09 18.80
N GLY A 33 -7.24 2.85 18.92
CA GLY A 33 -6.66 1.80 19.76
C GLY A 33 -6.73 0.39 19.15
N VAL A 34 -7.43 0.21 18.02
CA VAL A 34 -7.52 -1.08 17.33
C VAL A 34 -6.32 -1.25 16.40
N GLY A 35 -5.59 -2.34 16.56
CA GLY A 35 -4.49 -2.66 15.68
C GLY A 35 -4.94 -3.26 14.36
N LYS A 36 -4.18 -2.96 13.31
CA LYS A 36 -4.46 -3.36 11.94
C LYS A 36 -3.20 -3.94 11.34
N LEU A 37 -3.37 -5.01 10.55
CA LEU A 37 -2.32 -5.50 9.68
C LEU A 37 -2.27 -4.62 8.43
N VAL A 38 -1.10 -4.06 8.16
CA VAL A 38 -0.87 -3.14 7.03
C VAL A 38 0.23 -3.72 6.15
N LEU A 39 -0.02 -3.80 4.85
CA LEU A 39 1.00 -4.11 3.86
C LEU A 39 1.64 -2.80 3.38
N HIS A 40 2.92 -2.64 3.68
CA HIS A 40 3.73 -1.54 3.14
C HIS A 40 4.27 -1.96 1.78
N ALA A 41 3.69 -1.41 0.72
CA ALA A 41 4.01 -1.77 -0.66
C ALA A 41 5.32 -1.15 -1.16
N ASP A 42 6.19 -1.98 -1.73
CA ASP A 42 7.36 -1.59 -2.54
C ASP A 42 7.13 -1.85 -4.05
N GLU A 43 6.27 -2.82 -4.35
CA GLU A 43 5.87 -3.23 -5.70
C GLU A 43 4.34 -3.20 -5.88
N ILE A 44 3.89 -2.59 -6.97
CA ILE A 44 2.50 -2.57 -7.41
C ILE A 44 2.52 -2.80 -8.93
N ILE A 45 1.75 -3.80 -9.40
CA ILE A 45 1.67 -4.21 -10.80
C ILE A 45 0.19 -4.29 -11.19
N ASP A 46 -0.19 -3.73 -12.34
CA ASP A 46 -1.52 -3.91 -12.93
C ASP A 46 -1.62 -5.30 -13.61
N ILE A 47 -2.75 -6.00 -13.45
CA ILE A 47 -3.02 -7.31 -14.06
C ILE A 47 -4.07 -7.19 -15.17
#